data_AF-A0A3B8YW49-F1
#
_entry.id   AF-A0A3B8YW49-F1
#
_cell.length_a   1.000
_cell.length_b   1.000
_cell.length_c   1.000
_cell.angle_alpha   90.00
_cell.angle_beta   90.00
_cell.angle_gamma   90.00
#
_symmetry.space_group_name_H-M   'P 1'
#
loop_
_entity.id
_entity.type
_entity.pdbx_description
1 polymer ?
#
loop_
_entity_poly.entity_id
_entity_poly.type
_entity_poly.pdbx_seq_one_letter_code
_entity_poly.pdbx_strand_id
1 'polypeptide(L)'
;LVHRDDVLQAIRAALELPAAWSGVIHVCADDHRTRREIFAEVARHEGRPAPVWELPPEPVSGKSVGNRGLREVLGVSLIHPDHDIGVG
;
A
#
# COMPACT_ATOMS: atom_id res chain seq x y z
N LEU A 1 -0.58 2.93 1.80
CA LEU A 1 0.70 2.88 1.05
C LEU A 1 0.59 1.70 0.07
N VAL A 2 1.50 1.57 -0.90
CA VAL A 2 1.52 0.44 -1.84
C VAL A 2 2.93 0.20 -2.34
N HIS A 3 3.29 -1.06 -2.59
CA HIS A 3 4.58 -1.42 -3.15
C HIS A 3 4.66 -1.00 -4.62
N ARG A 4 5.87 -0.63 -5.08
CA ARG A 4 6.09 -0.18 -6.47
C ARG A 4 5.65 -1.22 -7.49
N ASP A 5 5.96 -2.49 -7.25
CA ASP A 5 5.72 -3.55 -8.24
C ASP A 5 4.23 -3.83 -8.42
N ASP A 6 3.43 -3.66 -7.36
CA ASP A 6 1.96 -3.73 -7.43
C ASP A 6 1.37 -2.56 -8.23
N VAL A 7 1.96 -1.37 -8.11
CA VAL A 7 1.56 -0.21 -8.94
C VAL A 7 1.84 -0.49 -10.41
N LEU A 8 3.01 -1.03 -10.74
CA LEU A 8 3.36 -1.37 -12.12
C LEU A 8 2.43 -2.45 -12.69
N GLN A 9 2.08 -3.46 -11.89
CA GLN A 9 1.12 -4.49 -12.27
C GLN A 9 -0.27 -3.89 -12.53
N ALA A 10 -0.75 -3.01 -11.65
CA ALA A 10 -2.04 -2.33 -11.83
C ALA A 10 -2.06 -1.44 -13.09
N ILE A 11 -0.99 -0.70 -13.37
CA ILE A 11 -0.88 0.11 -14.60
C ILE A 11 -0.95 -0.77 -15.83
N ARG A 12 -0.18 -1.88 -15.86
CA ARG A 12 -0.20 -2.81 -17.00
C ARG A 12 -1.60 -3.40 -17.21
N ALA A 13 -2.27 -3.84 -16.15
CA ALA A 13 -3.63 -4.37 -16.25
C ALA A 13 -4.64 -3.30 -16.71
N ALA A 14 -4.48 -2.04 -16.26
CA ALA A 14 -5.34 -0.94 -16.67
C ALA A 14 -5.20 -0.59 -18.16
N LEU A 15 -4.01 -0.74 -18.74
CA LEU A 15 -3.77 -0.51 -20.17
C LEU A 15 -4.45 -1.55 -21.07
N GLU A 16 -4.77 -2.73 -20.55
CA GLU A 16 -5.50 -3.79 -21.27
C GLU A 16 -7.02 -3.63 -21.18
N LEU A 17 -7.52 -2.65 -20.41
CA LEU A 17 -8.96 -2.39 -20.34
C LEU A 17 -9.47 -1.84 -21.67
N PRO A 18 -10.77 -2.06 -21.99
CA PRO A 18 -11.38 -1.48 -23.18
C PRO A 18 -11.22 0.05 -23.19
N ALA A 19 -10.95 0.65 -24.35
CA ALA A 19 -10.75 2.10 -24.48
C ALA A 19 -11.97 2.94 -24.01
N ALA A 20 -13.17 2.35 -24.00
CA ALA A 20 -14.38 2.99 -23.50
C ALA A 20 -14.55 2.90 -21.97
N TRP A 21 -13.71 2.10 -21.30
CA TRP A 21 -13.76 1.98 -19.85
C TRP A 21 -13.30 3.29 -19.20
N SER A 22 -14.04 3.71 -18.18
CA SER A 22 -13.68 4.87 -17.35
C SER A 22 -14.10 4.62 -15.91
N GLY A 23 -13.29 5.10 -14.98
CA GLY A 23 -13.52 4.91 -13.55
C GLY A 23 -12.30 5.24 -12.72
N VAL A 24 -12.45 5.17 -11.40
CA VAL A 24 -11.36 5.35 -10.45
C VAL A 24 -11.15 4.05 -9.71
N ILE A 25 -9.90 3.57 -9.71
CA ILE A 25 -9.48 2.38 -8.95
C ILE A 25 -8.41 2.83 -7.96
N HIS A 26 -8.65 2.55 -6.67
CA HIS A 26 -7.66 2.80 -5.65
C HIS A 26 -6.59 1.70 -5.66
N VAL A 27 -5.34 2.13 -5.74
CA VAL A 27 -4.17 1.25 -5.73
C VAL A 27 -3.50 1.40 -4.35
N CYS A 28 -3.90 0.56 -3.41
CA CYS A 28 -3.35 0.50 -2.06
C CYS A 28 -3.19 -0.95 -1.59
N ALA A 29 -2.26 -1.18 -0.65
CA ALA A 29 -2.11 -2.45 0.06
C ALA A 29 -3.39 -2.83 0.84
N ASP A 30 -3.48 -4.08 1.30
CA ASP A 30 -4.56 -4.60 2.14
C ASP A 30 -4.46 -4.06 3.58
N ASP A 31 -3.23 -3.92 4.13
CA ASP A 31 -3.03 -3.29 5.43
C ASP A 31 -3.17 -1.75 5.40
N HIS A 32 -3.51 -1.19 6.56
CA HIS A 32 -3.59 0.26 6.79
C HIS A 32 -2.54 0.76 7.79
N ARG A 33 -1.36 0.12 7.82
CA ARG A 33 -0.31 0.55 8.74
C ARG A 33 0.14 1.97 8.44
N THR A 34 0.33 2.72 9.52
CA THR A 34 0.89 4.06 9.48
C THR A 34 2.38 3.99 9.14
N ARG A 35 2.92 5.10 8.62
CA ARG A 35 4.38 5.23 8.42
C ARG A 35 5.16 5.01 9.72
N ARG A 36 4.61 5.46 10.85
CA ARG A 36 5.26 5.30 12.17
C ARG A 36 5.47 3.85 12.53
N GLU A 37 4.44 3.02 12.34
CA GLU A 37 4.51 1.58 12.58
C GLU A 37 5.49 0.90 11.63
N ILE A 38 5.44 1.24 10.34
CA ILE A 38 6.35 0.67 9.32
C ILE A 38 7.81 0.99 9.66
N PHE A 39 8.15 2.26 9.93
CA PHE A 39 9.53 2.63 10.23
C PHE A 39 10.02 2.12 11.59
N ALA A 40 9.14 2.01 12.58
CA ALA A 40 9.50 1.38 13.85
C ALA A 40 9.86 -0.10 13.66
N GLU A 41 9.09 -0.81 12.83
CA GLU A 41 9.35 -2.21 12.50
C GLU A 41 10.64 -2.39 11.71
N VAL A 42 10.93 -1.51 10.73
CA VAL A 42 12.20 -1.49 10.00
C VAL A 42 13.38 -1.29 10.96
N ALA A 43 13.32 -0.31 11.86
CA ALA A 43 14.39 -0.05 12.81
C ALA A 43 14.62 -1.25 13.74
N ARG A 44 13.54 -1.88 14.22
CA ARG A 44 13.60 -3.10 15.03
C ARG A 44 14.28 -4.24 14.27
N HIS A 45 13.92 -4.45 13.01
CA HIS A 45 14.50 -5.49 12.15
C HIS A 45 15.99 -5.26 11.89
N GLU A 46 16.41 -4.01 11.73
CA GLU A 46 17.82 -3.64 11.51
C GLU A 46 18.67 -3.54 12.80
N GLY A 47 18.10 -3.83 13.98
CA GLY A 47 18.80 -3.67 15.25
C GLY A 47 19.14 -2.22 15.60
N ARG A 48 18.34 -1.27 15.10
CA ARG A 48 18.52 0.17 15.29
C ARG A 48 17.48 0.72 16.28
N PRO A 49 17.77 1.85 16.94
CA PRO A 49 16.76 2.54 17.74
C PRO A 49 15.60 3.02 16.87
N ALA A 50 14.38 2.98 17.42
CA ALA A 50 13.20 3.49 16.73
C ALA A 50 13.34 5.00 16.43
N PRO A 51 12.79 5.47 15.30
CA PRO A 51 12.85 6.89 14.95
C PRO A 51 12.07 7.76 15.93
N VAL A 52 12.62 8.93 16.25
CA VAL A 52 11.92 9.98 16.99
C VAL A 52 11.19 10.87 15.98
N TRP A 53 9.93 11.18 16.27
CA TRP A 53 9.10 12.02 15.42
C TRP A 53 8.96 13.40 16.05
N GLU A 54 9.25 14.45 15.29
CA GLU A 54 9.18 15.85 15.77
C GLU A 54 7.75 16.27 16.14
N LEU A 55 6.77 15.79 15.37
CA LEU A 55 5.35 16.07 15.59
C LEU A 55 4.70 14.90 16.35
N PRO A 56 3.67 15.15 17.17
CA PRO A 56 2.84 14.09 17.74
C PRO A 56 2.09 13.32 16.64
N PRO A 57 1.64 12.08 16.89
CA PRO A 57 0.74 11.40 15.98
C PRO A 57 -0.55 12.23 15.86
N GLU A 58 -0.94 12.55 14.63
CA GLU A 58 -2.26 13.12 14.37
C GLU A 58 -3.33 12.06 14.65
N PRO A 59 -4.51 12.45 15.16
CA PRO A 59 -5.66 11.56 15.17
C PRO A 59 -5.86 10.99 13.77
N VAL A 60 -6.19 9.70 13.66
CA VAL A 60 -6.53 9.09 12.37
C VAL A 60 -7.82 9.76 11.87
N SER A 61 -7.69 10.87 11.16
CA SER A 61 -8.78 11.57 10.50
C SER A 61 -8.76 11.17 9.04
N GLY A 62 -9.75 10.38 8.62
CA GLY A 62 -9.82 9.86 7.27
C GLY A 62 -10.70 8.63 7.15
N LYS A 63 -11.01 8.28 5.90
CA LYS A 63 -11.69 7.03 5.55
C LYS A 63 -10.66 5.95 5.27
N SER A 64 -10.90 4.72 5.72
CA SER A 64 -10.18 3.56 5.17
C SER A 64 -10.53 3.42 3.70
N VAL A 65 -9.51 3.34 2.85
CA VAL A 65 -9.66 3.19 1.41
C VAL A 65 -9.41 1.73 1.06
N GLY A 66 -10.41 1.08 0.46
CA GLY A 66 -10.30 -0.29 -0.03
C GLY A 66 -9.81 -0.36 -1.48
N ASN A 67 -9.18 -1.48 -1.82
CA ASN A 67 -8.57 -1.75 -3.13
C ASN A 67 -9.39 -2.75 -3.98
N ARG A 68 -10.66 -2.98 -3.64
CA ARG A 68 -11.55 -3.98 -4.29
C ARG A 68 -11.54 -3.91 -5.82
N GLY A 69 -11.44 -2.71 -6.39
CA GLY A 69 -11.35 -2.50 -7.84
C GLY A 69 -10.13 -3.15 -8.50
N LEU A 70 -9.01 -3.33 -7.79
CA LEU A 70 -7.85 -4.07 -8.30
C LEU A 70 -8.25 -5.50 -8.66
N ARG A 71 -8.95 -6.18 -7.76
CA ARG A 71 -9.35 -7.58 -7.93
C ARG A 71 -10.50 -7.71 -8.92
N GLU A 72 -11.53 -6.87 -8.77
CA GLU A 72 -12.78 -7.03 -9.52
C GLU A 72 -12.76 -6.44 -10.92
N VAL A 73 -11.97 -5.37 -11.15
CA VAL A 73 -11.91 -4.71 -12.45
C VAL A 73 -10.63 -5.06 -13.20
N LEU A 74 -9.47 -5.00 -12.52
CA LEU A 74 -8.18 -5.27 -13.16
C LEU A 74 -7.76 -6.74 -13.12
N GLY A 75 -8.44 -7.58 -12.34
CA GLY A 75 -8.01 -8.98 -12.12
C GLY A 75 -6.65 -9.07 -11.42
N VAL A 76 -6.22 -8.02 -10.72
CA VAL A 76 -4.92 -7.90 -10.09
C VAL A 76 -4.94 -8.51 -8.69
N SER A 77 -3.98 -9.38 -8.41
CA SER A 77 -3.66 -9.90 -7.08
C SER A 77 -2.30 -9.33 -6.66
N LEU A 78 -2.28 -8.65 -5.50
CA LEU A 78 -1.09 -7.98 -5.00
C LEU A 78 0.03 -8.98 -4.72
N ILE A 79 1.23 -8.65 -5.20
CA ILE A 79 2.50 -9.30 -4.89
C ILE A 79 2.88 -9.00 -3.45
N HIS A 80 2.67 -7.76 -2.99
CA HIS A 80 2.93 -7.33 -1.62
C HIS A 80 1.64 -6.79 -0.98
N PRO A 81 0.74 -7.69 -0.52
CA PRO A 81 -0.54 -7.27 0.05
C PRO A 81 -0.38 -6.46 1.34
N ASP A 82 0.72 -6.65 2.07
CA ASP A 82 1.00 -5.95 3.33
C ASP A 82 2.42 -5.35 3.29
N HIS A 83 2.67 -4.31 4.09
CA HIS A 83 4.00 -3.67 4.20
C HIS A 83 4.99 -4.48 5.06
N ASP A 84 4.90 -5.81 5.02
CA ASP A 84 5.76 -6.66 5.85
C ASP A 84 7.21 -6.48 5.41
N ILE A 85 8.13 -6.40 6.37
CA ILE A 85 9.54 -6.08 6.11
C ILE A 85 10.27 -7.33 5.59
N GLY A 86 9.64 -8.50 5.66
CA GLY A 86 10.22 -9.78 5.23
C GLY A 86 11.34 -10.21 6.17
N VAL A 87 11.23 -11.42 6.71
CA VAL A 87 12.39 -12.10 7.29
C VAL A 87 13.33 -12.42 6.13
N GLY A 88 14.51 -11.79 6.14
CA GLY A 88 15.58 -12.10 5.18
C GLY A 88 15.99 -13.57 5.20
#